data_AF-A0A497L082-F1
#
_entry.id   AF-A0A497L082-F1
#
_cell.length_a   1.000
_cell.length_b   1.000
_cell.length_c   1.000
_cell.angle_alpha   90.00
_cell.angle_beta   90.00
_cell.angle_gamma   90.00
#
_symmetry.space_group_name_H-M   'P 1'
#
loop_
_entity.id
_entity.type
_entity.pdbx_description
1 polymer ?
#
loop_
_entity_poly.entity_id
_entity_poly.type
_entity_poly.pdbx_seq_one_letter_code
_entity_poly.pdbx_strand_id
1 'polypeptide(L)' 'MEGVSPADVVKIMVNGSDIDVLSGLDTVLEDGDEIFLFPPVGGGWPDV' A
#
# COMPACT_ATOMS: atom_id res chain seq x y z
N MET A 1 -13.75 17.80 -4.79
CA MET A 1 -13.99 16.37 -5.08
C MET A 1 -13.51 15.64 -3.85
N GLU A 2 -14.35 14.88 -3.15
CA GLU A 2 -13.83 13.98 -2.10
C GLU A 2 -12.78 13.10 -2.77
N GLY A 3 -11.54 13.27 -2.35
CA GLY A 3 -10.37 12.79 -3.07
C GLY A 3 -10.10 11.34 -2.74
N VAL A 4 -9.86 10.55 -3.77
CA VAL A 4 -9.39 9.17 -3.67
C VAL A 4 -8.14 9.14 -2.78
N SER A 5 -8.17 8.34 -1.72
CA SER A 5 -7.04 8.15 -0.83
C SER A 5 -5.97 7.29 -1.53
N PRO A 6 -4.67 7.45 -1.23
CA PRO A 6 -3.64 6.58 -1.80
C PRO A 6 -3.91 5.08 -1.56
N ALA A 7 -4.49 4.73 -0.41
CA ALA A 7 -4.86 3.35 -0.07
C ALA A 7 -5.97 2.78 -0.96
N ASP A 8 -6.77 3.63 -1.63
CA ASP A 8 -7.84 3.20 -2.50
C ASP A 8 -7.31 2.63 -3.84
N VAL A 9 -6.08 2.98 -4.21
CA VAL A 9 -5.51 2.67 -5.54
C VAL A 9 -4.09 2.12 -5.52
N VAL A 10 -3.39 2.15 -4.38
CA VAL A 10 -2.01 1.67 -4.23
C VAL A 10 -1.94 0.73 -3.03
N LYS A 11 -1.19 -0.37 -3.16
CA LYS A 11 -0.87 -1.20 -1.99
C LYS A 11 0.31 -0.59 -1.25
N ILE A 12 0.15 -0.37 0.06
CA ILE A 12 1.16 0.28 0.91
C ILE A 12 1.60 -0.71 1.98
N MET A 13 2.91 -0.84 2.17
CA MET A 13 3.50 -1.70 3.20
C MET A 13 4.64 -0.98 3.91
N VAL A 14 4.78 -1.19 5.22
CA VAL A 14 5.87 -0.70 6.06
C VAL A 14 6.68 -1.91 6.52
N ASN A 15 7.98 -1.95 6.21
CA ASN A 15 8.89 -3.06 6.54
C ASN A 15 8.35 -4.44 6.11
N GLY A 16 7.66 -4.49 4.97
CA GLY A 16 7.03 -5.70 4.46
C GLY A 16 5.72 -6.11 5.14
N SER A 17 5.17 -5.30 6.04
CA SER A 17 3.83 -5.48 6.64
C SER A 17 2.82 -4.53 6.00
N ASP A 18 1.67 -5.07 5.62
CA ASP A 18 0.56 -4.33 5.01
C ASP A 18 -0.05 -3.31 5.99
N ILE A 19 -0.30 -2.08 5.55
CA ILE A 19 -0.88 -1.05 6.44
C ILE A 19 -2.30 -1.41 6.92
N ASP A 20 -3.02 -2.26 6.19
CA ASP A 20 -4.37 -2.71 6.56
C ASP A 20 -4.39 -3.58 7.83
N VAL A 21 -3.25 -4.21 8.18
CA VAL A 21 -3.08 -4.95 9.44
C VAL A 21 -2.39 -4.11 10.52
N LEU A 22 -2.02 -2.87 10.20
CA LEU A 22 -1.45 -1.88 11.12
C LEU A 22 -2.53 -0.85 11.50
N SER A 23 -2.25 0.44 11.34
CA SER A 23 -3.20 1.54 11.60
C SER A 23 -3.63 2.24 10.30
N GLY A 24 -3.57 1.55 9.15
CA GLY A 24 -3.87 2.14 7.86
C GLY A 24 -2.98 3.33 7.55
N LEU A 25 -3.56 4.41 7.03
CA LEU A 25 -2.84 5.66 6.76
C LEU A 25 -2.38 6.40 8.03
N ASP A 26 -2.86 6.00 9.21
CA ASP A 26 -2.42 6.53 10.49
C ASP A 26 -1.25 5.73 11.11
N THR A 27 -0.66 4.79 10.35
CA THR A 27 0.53 4.04 10.79
C THR A 27 1.69 5.01 11.05
N VAL A 28 2.16 5.07 12.29
CA VAL A 28 3.32 5.88 12.69
C VAL A 28 4.59 5.27 12.12
N LEU A 29 5.43 6.10 11.50
CA LEU A 29 6.72 5.71 10.94
C LEU A 29 7.87 6.15 11.84
N GLU A 30 8.93 5.35 11.88
CA GLU A 30 10.18 5.67 12.56
C GLU A 30 11.32 5.87 11.55
N ASP A 31 12.42 6.50 12.01
CA ASP A 31 13.60 6.68 11.18
C ASP A 31 14.19 5.32 10.78
N GLY A 32 14.43 5.13 9.48
CA GLY A 32 14.91 3.86 8.93
C GLY A 32 13.81 2.90 8.45
N ASP A 33 12.53 3.20 8.63
CA ASP A 33 11.45 2.40 8.07
C ASP A 33 11.44 2.43 6.53
N GLU A 34 11.21 1.27 5.93
CA GLU A 34 11.09 1.11 4.48
C GLU A 34 9.62 1.05 4.07
N ILE A 35 9.24 1.93 3.13
CA ILE A 35 7.89 1.95 2.56
C ILE A 35 7.91 1.35 1.16
N PHE A 36 7.06 0.34 0.97
CA PHE A 36 6.81 -0.26 -0.34
C PHE A 36 5.48 0.25 -0.89
N LEU A 37 5.51 0.76 -2.11
CA LEU A 37 4.33 1.22 -2.84
C LEU A 37 4.19 0.39 -4.10
N PHE A 38 3.13 -0.41 -4.19
CA PHE A 38 2.83 -1.19 -5.38
C PHE A 38 1.67 -0.54 -6.13
N PRO A 39 1.79 -0.32 -7.45
CA PRO A 39 0.66 0.10 -8.26
C PRO A 39 -0.47 -0.93 -8.12
N PRO A 40 -1.73 -0.57 -8.43
CA PRO A 40 -2.82 -1.53 -8.38
C PRO A 40 -2.50 -2.69 -9.31
N VAL A 41 -2.23 -3.85 -8.72
CA VAL A 41 -1.88 -5.08 -9.44
C VAL A 41 -3.16 -5.69 -9.98
N GLY A 42 -3.55 -5.26 -11.19
CA GLY A 42 -4.45 -6.02 -12.04
C GLY A 42 -3.70 -7.27 -12.49
N GLY A 43 -4.04 -8.43 -11.91
CA GLY A 43 -3.41 -9.70 -12.26
C GLY A 43 -3.37 -9.89 -13.77
N GLY A 44 -2.16 -10.01 -14.34
CA GLY A 44 -2.00 -10.50 -15.70
C GLY A 44 -2.62 -11.88 -15.77
N TRP A 45 -3.60 -12.04 -16.68
CA TRP A 45 -4.20 -13.33 -16.99
C TRP A 45 -3.67 -13.82 -18.34
N PRO A 46 -3.63 -15.15 -18.55
CA PRO A 46 -2.42 -15.94 -18.66
C PRO A 46 -1.92 -16.00 -20.10
N ASP A 47 -0.62 -16.22 -20.27
CA ASP A 47 -0.08 -16.77 -21.52
C ASP A 47 -0.56 -18.22 -21.72
N VAL A 48 -1.86 -18.41 -22.01
CA VAL A 48 -2.44 -19.63 -22.60
C VAL A 48 -3.06 -19.30 -23.96
#